data_AF-A0A920VU79-F1
#
_entry.id   AF-A0A920VU79-F1
#
_cell.length_a   1.000
_cell.length_b   1.000
_cell.length_c   1.000
_cell.angle_alpha   90.00
_cell.angle_beta   90.00
_cell.angle_gamma   90.00
#
_symmetry.space_group_name_H-M   'P 1'
#
loop_
_entity.id
_entity.type
_entity.pdbx_description
1 polymer ?
#
loop_
_entity_poly.entity_id
_entity_poly.type
_entity_poly.pdbx_seq_one_letter_code
_entity_poly.pdbx_strand_id
1 'polypeptide(L)'
;MESKTKTLLRVPVYYSDEFGLDIEQITKTKSLTSEELINLHSNIEYEVKMIGFNPGFAYLGDLDKKLRIPRLSKPRINLLPGSVGIAENRTGIYPFGGPGGWNILGRTPLKLFDDNKENPFLIKQDMRVKFDPITKKEFESFN
;
A
#
# COMPACT_ATOMS: atom_id res chain seq x y z
N MET A 1 24.86 17.22 -14.29
CA MET A 1 24.26 16.03 -13.67
C MET A 1 22.77 16.29 -13.57
N GLU A 2 21.99 15.88 -14.57
CA GLU A 2 20.56 16.18 -14.63
C GLU A 2 19.85 15.44 -13.49
N SER A 3 19.18 16.22 -12.62
CA SER A 3 18.28 15.69 -11.61
C SER A 3 17.08 15.08 -12.33
N LYS A 4 17.10 13.76 -12.57
CA LYS A 4 15.90 13.03 -13.02
C LYS A 4 14.82 13.28 -11.98
N THR A 5 13.82 14.09 -12.33
CA THR A 5 12.65 14.31 -11.47
C THR A 5 11.96 12.97 -11.26
N LYS A 6 12.03 12.43 -10.05
CA LYS A 6 11.33 11.18 -9.71
C LYS A 6 9.82 11.42 -9.82
N THR A 7 9.14 10.70 -10.71
CA THR A 7 7.69 10.78 -10.87
C THR A 7 7.00 10.37 -9.56
N LEU A 8 6.15 11.25 -9.03
CA LEU A 8 5.32 10.98 -7.86
C LEU A 8 3.95 10.46 -8.30
N LEU A 9 3.63 9.22 -7.94
CA LEU A 9 2.30 8.64 -8.09
C LEU A 9 1.50 8.84 -6.78
N ARG A 10 0.33 9.45 -6.91
CA ARG A 10 -0.67 9.50 -5.83
C ARG A 10 -1.60 8.31 -5.94
N VAL A 11 -1.68 7.52 -4.89
CA VAL A 11 -2.49 6.31 -4.83
C VAL A 11 -3.65 6.56 -3.85
N PRO A 12 -4.90 6.64 -4.34
CA PRO A 12 -6.05 6.73 -3.46
C PRO A 12 -6.21 5.42 -2.68
N VAL A 13 -6.37 5.51 -1.36
CA VAL A 13 -6.55 4.34 -0.49
C VAL A 13 -7.75 4.55 0.42
N TYR A 14 -8.67 3.59 0.39
CA TYR A 14 -9.75 3.51 1.35
C TYR A 14 -9.27 2.71 2.56
N TYR A 15 -8.94 3.43 3.63
CA TYR A 15 -8.61 2.87 4.95
C TYR A 15 -9.92 2.67 5.72
N SER A 16 -10.32 1.42 5.94
CA SER A 16 -11.62 1.09 6.54
C SER A 16 -11.58 -0.24 7.25
N ASP A 17 -12.57 -0.54 8.10
CA ASP A 17 -12.68 -1.86 8.71
C ASP A 17 -13.03 -2.96 7.68
N GLU A 18 -13.61 -2.57 6.53
CA GLU A 18 -13.98 -3.48 5.45
C GLU A 18 -12.74 -4.02 4.70
N PHE A 19 -11.73 -3.18 4.46
CA PHE A 19 -10.52 -3.57 3.72
C PHE A 19 -9.22 -3.52 4.53
N GLY A 20 -9.17 -2.76 5.60
CA GLY A 20 -8.05 -2.61 6.54
C GLY A 20 -8.10 -3.66 7.64
N LEU A 21 -7.91 -4.91 7.23
CA LEU A 21 -8.09 -6.10 8.08
C LEU A 21 -7.26 -6.12 9.36
N ASP A 22 -6.20 -5.32 9.44
CA ASP A 22 -5.26 -5.30 10.57
C ASP A 22 -5.15 -3.93 11.26
N ILE A 23 -5.94 -2.92 10.86
CA ILE A 23 -5.90 -1.59 11.51
C ILE A 23 -6.12 -1.72 13.01
N GLU A 24 -7.18 -2.40 13.43
CA GLU A 24 -7.54 -2.54 14.85
C GLU A 24 -6.43 -3.25 15.67
N GLN A 25 -5.81 -4.28 15.10
CA GLN A 25 -4.71 -5.01 15.74
C GLN A 25 -3.49 -4.09 15.91
N ILE A 26 -3.14 -3.33 14.88
CA ILE A 26 -1.98 -2.42 14.90
C ILE A 26 -2.21 -1.28 15.88
N THR A 27 -3.36 -0.63 15.84
CA THR A 27 -3.70 0.50 16.73
C THR A 27 -3.62 0.09 18.19
N LYS A 28 -4.15 -1.08 18.55
CA LYS A 28 -4.00 -1.66 19.90
C LYS A 28 -2.55 -1.95 20.27
N THR A 29 -1.80 -2.63 19.39
CA THR A 29 -0.41 -3.04 19.66
C THR A 29 0.55 -1.86 19.77
N LYS A 30 0.28 -0.79 19.00
CA LYS A 30 1.14 0.41 18.92
C LYS A 30 0.65 1.56 19.78
N SER A 31 -0.50 1.40 20.46
CA SER A 31 -1.16 2.46 21.21
C SER A 31 -1.38 3.72 20.36
N LEU A 32 -1.88 3.52 19.14
CA LEU A 32 -2.23 4.58 18.19
C LEU A 32 -3.74 4.59 17.97
N THR A 33 -4.29 5.74 17.60
CA THR A 33 -5.62 5.82 16.99
C THR A 33 -5.56 5.42 15.52
N SER A 34 -6.70 5.04 14.94
CA SER A 34 -6.79 4.77 13.50
C SER A 34 -6.40 6.00 12.66
N GLU A 35 -6.77 7.20 13.11
CA GLU A 35 -6.40 8.45 12.45
C GLU A 35 -4.89 8.68 12.45
N GLU A 36 -4.22 8.48 13.60
CA GLU A 36 -2.76 8.58 13.68
C GLU A 36 -2.07 7.55 12.78
N LEU A 37 -2.56 6.31 12.75
CA LEU A 37 -2.02 5.27 11.88
C LEU A 37 -2.13 5.69 10.41
N ILE A 38 -3.31 6.14 9.97
CA ILE A 38 -3.58 6.58 8.60
C ILE A 38 -2.69 7.77 8.25
N ASN A 39 -2.58 8.76 9.14
CA ASN A 39 -1.75 9.94 8.94
C ASN A 39 -0.26 9.58 8.83
N LEU A 40 0.26 8.73 9.71
CA LEU A 40 1.65 8.25 9.67
C LEU A 40 1.97 7.50 8.36
N HIS A 41 0.99 6.79 7.81
CA HIS A 41 1.16 6.02 6.58
C HIS A 41 0.96 6.88 5.31
N SER A 42 0.06 7.85 5.31
CA SER A 42 -0.28 8.65 4.13
C SER A 42 0.55 9.92 3.97
N ASN A 43 1.08 10.47 5.06
CA ASN A 43 1.80 11.74 5.03
C ASN A 43 3.27 11.63 4.59
N ILE A 44 3.68 10.48 4.04
CA ILE A 44 5.04 10.20 3.58
C ILE A 44 5.02 9.88 2.08
N GLU A 45 6.02 10.39 1.36
CA GLU A 45 6.31 9.97 -0.02
C GLU A 45 7.35 8.85 -0.03
N TYR A 46 6.89 7.63 -0.28
CA TYR A 46 7.73 6.44 -0.31
C TYR A 46 8.47 6.29 -1.61
N GLU A 47 9.70 5.78 -1.55
CA GLU A 47 10.44 5.38 -2.73
C GLU A 47 10.20 3.92 -3.06
N VAL A 48 10.16 3.59 -4.35
CA VAL A 48 10.21 2.19 -4.80
C VAL A 48 11.60 1.64 -4.51
N LYS A 49 11.70 0.75 -3.53
CA LYS A 49 12.95 0.09 -3.14
C LYS A 49 13.22 -1.16 -3.98
N MET A 50 12.17 -1.87 -4.35
CA MET A 50 12.26 -3.07 -5.20
C MET A 50 10.90 -3.32 -5.87
N ILE A 51 10.92 -3.88 -7.07
CA ILE A 51 9.74 -4.46 -7.72
C ILE A 51 9.98 -5.97 -7.84
N GLY A 52 9.01 -6.80 -7.46
CA GLY A 52 9.13 -8.26 -7.46
C GLY A 52 8.13 -8.93 -6.51
N PHE A 53 8.24 -10.24 -6.28
CA PHE A 53 7.21 -11.14 -5.70
C PHE A 53 6.13 -11.56 -6.70
N ASN A 54 5.40 -10.60 -7.27
CA ASN A 54 4.50 -10.80 -8.40
C ASN A 54 4.63 -9.59 -9.36
N PRO A 55 4.26 -9.72 -10.65
CA PRO A 55 4.31 -8.59 -11.58
C PRO A 55 3.61 -7.34 -11.01
N GLY A 56 4.35 -6.23 -10.90
CA GLY A 56 3.83 -4.96 -10.41
C GLY A 56 3.77 -4.80 -8.88
N PHE A 57 4.16 -5.80 -8.09
CA PHE A 57 4.24 -5.63 -6.63
C PHE A 57 5.47 -4.79 -6.29
N ALA A 58 5.23 -3.61 -5.71
CA ALA A 58 6.26 -2.66 -5.34
C ALA A 58 6.49 -2.67 -3.82
N TYR A 59 7.74 -2.88 -3.42
CA TYR A 59 8.20 -2.69 -2.05
C TYR A 59 8.57 -1.23 -1.87
N LEU A 60 7.78 -0.54 -1.07
CA LEU A 60 7.91 0.87 -0.78
C LEU A 60 8.53 1.07 0.61
N GLY A 61 9.36 2.09 0.77
CA GLY A 61 9.99 2.39 2.05
C GLY A 61 10.71 3.72 2.07
N ASP A 62 11.20 4.18 3.23
CA ASP A 62 11.11 3.51 4.55
C ASP A 62 9.83 3.87 5.31
N LEU A 63 9.36 2.95 6.15
CA LEU A 63 8.16 3.15 6.98
C LEU A 63 8.51 3.87 8.28
N ASP A 64 7.60 4.72 8.77
CA ASP A 64 7.71 5.35 10.09
C ASP A 64 7.93 4.28 11.17
N LYS A 65 8.85 4.54 12.10
CA LYS A 65 9.23 3.59 13.17
C LYS A 65 8.03 3.16 14.01
N LYS A 66 7.04 4.03 14.22
CA LYS A 66 5.81 3.75 14.97
C LYS A 66 4.96 2.68 14.28
N LEU A 67 4.98 2.63 12.95
CA LEU A 67 4.20 1.68 12.15
C LEU A 67 4.92 0.36 11.91
N ARG A 68 6.23 0.25 12.21
CA ARG A 68 6.98 -0.98 11.94
C ARG A 68 6.46 -2.14 12.78
N ILE A 69 5.94 -3.16 12.12
CA ILE A 69 5.34 -4.33 12.76
C ILE A 69 5.69 -5.60 11.97
N PRO A 70 5.92 -6.74 12.64
CA PRO A 70 6.24 -7.97 11.94
C PRO A 70 5.14 -8.42 10.99
N ARG A 71 5.49 -9.28 10.04
CA ARG A 71 4.51 -10.04 9.25
C ARG A 71 3.60 -10.86 10.16
N LEU A 72 2.40 -11.15 9.68
CA LEU A 72 1.50 -12.09 10.34
C LEU A 72 2.16 -13.46 10.44
N SER A 73 2.00 -14.10 11.61
CA SER A 73 2.52 -15.44 11.86
C SER A 73 1.86 -16.50 10.97
N LYS A 74 0.61 -16.27 10.56
CA LYS A 74 -0.14 -17.06 9.59
C LYS A 74 -0.56 -16.15 8.43
N PRO A 75 -0.03 -16.34 7.21
CA PRO A 75 -0.44 -15.54 6.07
C PRO A 75 -1.91 -15.80 5.71
N ARG A 76 -2.58 -14.77 5.18
CA ARG A 76 -3.91 -14.94 4.59
C ARG A 76 -3.78 -15.67 3.27
N ILE A 77 -4.76 -16.53 2.98
CA ILE A 77 -4.79 -17.31 1.73
C ILE A 77 -5.24 -16.45 0.55
N ASN A 78 -6.16 -15.50 0.78
CA ASN A 78 -6.76 -14.71 -0.27
C ASN A 78 -6.94 -13.25 0.14
N LEU A 79 -6.02 -12.39 -0.32
CA LEU A 79 -6.17 -10.94 -0.31
C LEU A 79 -6.82 -10.48 -1.60
N LEU A 80 -7.46 -9.32 -1.56
CA LEU A 80 -8.03 -8.70 -2.76
C LEU A 80 -6.95 -7.95 -3.56
N PRO A 81 -7.09 -7.87 -4.90
CA PRO A 81 -6.32 -6.93 -5.70
C PRO A 81 -6.47 -5.50 -5.16
N GLY A 82 -5.35 -4.77 -5.12
CA GLY A 82 -5.27 -3.41 -4.59
C GLY A 82 -5.13 -3.35 -3.06
N SER A 83 -5.07 -4.47 -2.33
CA SER A 83 -4.81 -4.44 -0.89
C SER A 83 -3.48 -3.73 -0.60
N VAL A 84 -3.50 -2.80 0.35
CA VAL A 84 -2.33 -2.02 0.80
C VAL A 84 -1.93 -2.55 2.17
N GLY A 85 -0.65 -2.88 2.35
CA GLY A 85 -0.19 -3.45 3.60
C GLY A 85 1.21 -3.00 4.01
N ILE A 86 1.53 -3.32 5.26
CA ILE A 86 2.84 -3.05 5.88
C ILE A 86 3.44 -4.31 6.51
N ALA A 87 4.76 -4.38 6.45
CA ALA A 87 5.55 -5.38 7.15
C ALA A 87 6.98 -4.86 7.39
N GLU A 88 7.47 -5.06 8.61
CA GLU A 88 8.78 -4.58 9.06
C GLU A 88 8.93 -3.08 8.76
N ASN A 89 9.85 -2.71 7.87
CA ASN A 89 10.12 -1.34 7.45
C ASN A 89 9.64 -1.08 6.01
N ARG A 90 8.60 -1.78 5.55
CA ARG A 90 8.08 -1.68 4.17
C ARG A 90 6.58 -1.50 4.16
N THR A 91 6.11 -0.77 3.16
CA THR A 91 4.72 -0.72 2.71
C THR A 91 4.66 -1.12 1.23
N GLY A 92 3.48 -1.38 0.69
CA GLY A 92 3.32 -2.00 -0.61
C GLY A 92 1.87 -2.31 -0.92
N ILE A 93 1.63 -2.63 -2.18
CA ILE A 93 0.29 -2.85 -2.72
C ILE A 93 0.28 -4.18 -3.48
N TYR A 94 -0.71 -5.03 -3.20
CA TYR A 94 -0.92 -6.31 -3.87
C TYR A 94 -1.61 -6.10 -5.23
N PRO A 95 -0.95 -6.31 -6.39
CA PRO A 95 -1.55 -6.03 -7.70
C PRO A 95 -2.68 -6.99 -8.06
N PHE A 96 -2.54 -8.26 -7.67
CA PHE A 96 -3.46 -9.36 -8.07
C PHE A 96 -4.19 -10.02 -6.90
N GLY A 97 -3.95 -9.57 -5.66
CA GLY A 97 -4.43 -10.28 -4.47
C GLY A 97 -3.67 -11.59 -4.21
N GLY A 98 -4.38 -12.59 -3.68
CA GLY A 98 -3.82 -13.91 -3.37
C GLY A 98 -3.16 -14.02 -1.99
N PRO A 99 -2.28 -15.01 -1.75
CA PRO A 99 -1.73 -15.24 -0.43
C PRO A 99 -0.76 -14.14 0.01
N GLY A 100 -0.87 -13.69 1.26
CA GLY A 100 -0.04 -12.61 1.78
C GLY A 100 0.01 -12.56 3.30
N GLY A 101 1.20 -12.30 3.84
CA GLY A 101 1.45 -12.21 5.29
C GLY A 101 1.66 -10.79 5.81
N TRP A 102 1.35 -9.75 5.02
CA TRP A 102 1.48 -8.37 5.48
C TRP A 102 0.22 -7.93 6.22
N ASN A 103 0.39 -6.94 7.10
CA ASN A 103 -0.72 -6.35 7.83
C ASN A 103 -1.42 -5.36 6.90
N ILE A 104 -2.69 -5.59 6.60
CA ILE A 104 -3.46 -4.86 5.60
C ILE A 104 -4.13 -3.65 6.24
N LEU A 105 -3.87 -2.49 5.66
CA LEU A 105 -4.36 -1.19 6.13
C LEU A 105 -5.55 -0.69 5.32
N GLY A 106 -5.76 -1.18 4.10
CA GLY A 106 -6.84 -0.71 3.26
C GLY A 106 -6.70 -1.23 1.84
N ARG A 107 -7.39 -0.57 0.91
CA ARG A 107 -7.40 -0.96 -0.50
C ARG A 107 -7.42 0.25 -1.41
N THR A 108 -6.65 0.18 -2.49
CA THR A 108 -6.73 1.12 -3.60
C THR A 108 -7.65 0.58 -4.70
N PRO A 109 -8.46 1.42 -5.35
CA PRO A 109 -9.24 1.01 -6.52
C PRO A 109 -8.38 0.95 -7.80
N LEU A 110 -7.14 1.46 -7.77
CA LEU A 110 -6.30 1.50 -8.95
C LEU A 110 -5.87 0.10 -9.41
N LYS A 111 -5.98 -0.15 -10.72
CA LYS A 111 -5.40 -1.32 -11.38
C LYS A 111 -3.89 -1.10 -11.56
N LEU A 112 -3.08 -1.78 -10.75
CA LEU A 112 -1.61 -1.62 -10.76
C LEU A 112 -0.91 -2.33 -11.93
N PHE A 113 -1.54 -3.36 -12.47
CA PHE A 113 -1.07 -4.10 -13.62
C PHE A 113 -2.20 -4.29 -14.63
N ASP A 114 -1.95 -3.94 -15.89
CA ASP A 114 -2.89 -4.11 -17.00
C ASP A 114 -2.16 -4.53 -18.27
N ASP A 115 -2.25 -5.81 -18.61
CA ASP A 115 -1.59 -6.42 -19.78
C ASP A 115 -2.10 -5.88 -21.12
N ASN A 116 -3.26 -5.22 -21.14
CA ASN A 116 -3.82 -4.60 -22.34
C ASN A 116 -3.23 -3.22 -22.66
N LYS A 117 -2.40 -2.65 -21.77
CA LYS A 117 -1.78 -1.33 -21.96
C LYS A 117 -0.35 -1.46 -22.46
N GLU A 118 0.07 -0.50 -23.30
CA GLU A 118 1.46 -0.36 -23.75
C GLU A 118 2.44 -0.25 -22.57
N ASN A 119 2.00 0.38 -21.47
CA ASN A 119 2.71 0.44 -20.20
C ASN A 119 1.93 -0.36 -19.14
N PRO A 120 2.19 -1.67 -18.99
CA PRO A 120 1.35 -2.54 -18.17
C PRO A 120 1.53 -2.31 -16.67
N PHE A 121 2.65 -1.73 -16.23
CA PHE A 121 2.93 -1.47 -14.82
C PHE A 121 2.67 -0.01 -14.47
N LEU A 122 1.78 0.22 -13.49
CA LEU A 122 1.50 1.57 -12.97
C LEU A 122 2.66 2.11 -12.11
N ILE A 123 3.31 1.25 -11.34
CA ILE A 123 4.45 1.60 -10.48
C ILE A 123 5.72 1.02 -11.11
N LYS A 124 6.73 1.88 -11.30
CA LYS A 124 8.03 1.53 -11.89
C LYS A 124 9.17 1.88 -10.94
N GLN A 125 10.33 1.30 -11.20
CA GLN A 125 11.56 1.64 -10.49
C GLN A 125 11.83 3.15 -10.56
N ASP A 126 12.47 3.70 -9.54
CA ASP A 126 12.80 5.13 -9.40
C ASP A 126 11.60 6.10 -9.26
N MET A 127 10.37 5.58 -9.19
CA MET A 127 9.19 6.38 -8.83
C MET A 127 9.07 6.60 -7.32
N ARG A 128 8.26 7.58 -6.95
CA ARG A 128 7.75 7.77 -5.59
C ARG A 128 6.25 7.49 -5.54
N VAL A 129 5.77 7.03 -4.40
CA VAL A 129 4.36 6.76 -4.15
C VAL A 129 3.93 7.52 -2.89
N LYS A 130 2.85 8.28 -2.99
CA LYS A 130 2.14 8.84 -1.83
C LYS A 130 0.74 8.27 -1.78
N PHE A 131 0.33 7.84 -0.59
CA PHE A 131 -1.03 7.36 -0.38
C PHE A 131 -1.92 8.53 0.01
N ASP A 132 -3.04 8.69 -0.69
CA ASP A 132 -4.03 9.71 -0.40
C ASP A 132 -5.28 9.00 0.19
N PRO A 133 -5.61 9.23 1.47
CA PRO A 133 -6.82 8.64 2.07
C PRO A 133 -8.07 9.14 1.35
N ILE A 134 -8.96 8.21 1.03
CA ILE A 134 -10.25 8.51 0.38
C ILE A 134 -11.41 7.88 1.14
N THR A 135 -12.60 8.43 0.91
CA THR A 135 -13.87 7.93 1.44
C THR A 135 -14.39 6.72 0.66
N LYS A 136 -15.37 6.00 1.24
CA LYS A 136 -16.07 4.91 0.56
C LYS A 136 -16.70 5.36 -0.77
N LYS A 137 -17.34 6.53 -0.77
CA LYS A 137 -17.99 7.09 -1.96
C LYS A 137 -16.99 7.34 -3.08
N GLU A 138 -15.83 7.91 -2.75
CA GLU A 138 -14.76 8.12 -3.73
C GLU A 138 -14.26 6.78 -4.24
N PHE A 139 -14.03 5.79 -3.36
CA PHE A 139 -13.58 4.45 -3.74
C PHE A 139 -14.52 3.77 -4.75
N GLU A 140 -15.82 3.84 -4.52
CA GLU A 140 -16.86 3.28 -5.39
C GLU A 140 -17.01 4.03 -6.71
N SER A 141 -16.54 5.28 -6.80
CA SER A 141 -16.61 6.10 -8.02
C SER A 141 -15.52 5.78 -9.06
N PHE A 142 -14.50 4.99 -8.70
CA PHE A 142 -13.44 4.55 -9.62
C PHE A 142 -13.83 3.36 -10.53
N ASN A 143 -15.12 3.01 -10.57
CA ASN A 143 -15.67 1.94 -11.41
C ASN A 143 -15.57 2.25 -12.92
#